data_AF-A0A6P2B485-F1
#
_entry.id   AF-A0A6P2B485-F1
#
_cell.length_a   1.000
_cell.length_b   1.000
_cell.length_c   1.000
_cell.angle_alpha   90.00
_cell.angle_beta   90.00
_cell.angle_gamma   90.00
#
_symmetry.space_group_name_H-M   'P 1'
#
loop_
_entity.id
_entity.type
_entity.pdbx_description
1 polymer ?
#
loop_
_entity_poly.entity_id
_entity_poly.type
_entity_poly.pdbx_seq_one_letter_code
_entity_poly.pdbx_strand_id
1 'polypeptide(L)'
;MAVAFRLFALLSAVLAVSACQQIRETQYLMEVTVEVTRVVVVTATPDAEQTTVAEVQPTATPTDEPTATMTPTPEPEPDDPEDAIPDPVTESIIVAEQIFEGGRMYYLQPVGQIWVLIDDDESARNGVWAFYEDTWEDGMPESDPGIEPPEGFAQPIRGFGQLWRDNEFVRSSLGWALDNEYGFWTDYTYFFGGEIDADGEFIQGPGRHVFSTRAGRPIELIESDGTWTISEPDNGE
;
A
#
# COMPACT_ATOMS: atom_id res chain seq x y z
N MET A 1 54.93 20.34 -33.24
CA MET A 1 54.03 21.39 -32.72
C MET A 1 52.57 21.22 -33.16
N ALA A 2 52.25 20.71 -34.36
CA ALA A 2 50.86 20.59 -34.85
C ALA A 2 49.99 19.47 -34.21
N VAL A 3 50.59 18.43 -33.62
CA VAL A 3 49.83 17.28 -33.06
C VAL A 3 49.18 17.62 -31.71
N ALA A 4 49.90 18.30 -30.82
CA ALA A 4 49.40 18.72 -29.51
C ALA A 4 48.16 19.63 -29.61
N PHE A 5 48.11 20.49 -30.62
CA PHE A 5 46.98 21.40 -30.85
C PHE A 5 45.68 20.66 -31.27
N ARG A 6 45.80 19.51 -31.96
CA ARG A 6 44.65 18.67 -32.32
C ARG A 6 44.12 17.87 -31.12
N LEU A 7 45.01 17.43 -30.23
CA LEU A 7 44.61 16.71 -29.01
C LEU A 7 43.82 17.62 -28.05
N PHE A 8 44.27 18.88 -27.90
CA PHE A 8 43.62 19.85 -27.03
C PHE A 8 42.23 20.26 -27.55
N ALA A 9 42.09 20.46 -28.87
CA ALA A 9 40.81 20.80 -29.49
C ALA A 9 39.76 19.67 -29.36
N LEU A 10 40.18 18.40 -29.41
CA LEU A 10 39.30 17.26 -29.16
C LEU A 10 38.87 17.18 -27.69
N LEU A 11 39.76 17.45 -26.74
CA LEU A 11 39.44 17.43 -25.31
C LEU A 11 38.43 18.53 -24.93
N SER A 12 38.58 19.74 -25.49
CA SER A 12 37.63 20.84 -25.28
C SER A 12 36.25 20.57 -25.92
N ALA A 13 36.20 19.86 -27.05
CA ALA A 13 34.94 19.51 -27.70
C ALA A 13 34.11 18.49 -26.88
N VAL A 14 34.77 17.53 -26.20
CA VAL A 14 34.10 16.56 -25.33
C VAL A 14 33.50 17.25 -24.09
N LEU A 15 34.24 18.19 -23.48
CA LEU A 15 33.76 18.94 -22.31
C LEU A 15 32.58 19.88 -22.62
N ALA A 16 32.46 20.38 -23.85
CA ALA A 16 31.34 21.25 -24.23
C ALA A 16 30.01 20.50 -24.45
N VAL A 17 30.04 19.18 -24.71
CA VAL A 17 28.82 18.38 -24.97
C VAL A 17 28.13 17.96 -23.65
N SER A 18 28.88 17.73 -22.56
CA SER A 18 28.29 17.39 -21.26
C SER A 18 27.45 18.49 -20.61
N ALA A 19 27.58 19.75 -21.04
CA ALA A 19 26.86 20.88 -20.41
C ALA A 19 25.42 21.09 -20.93
N CYS A 20 24.99 20.36 -21.96
CA CYS A 20 23.66 20.54 -22.58
C CYS A 20 22.63 19.47 -22.20
N GLN A 21 22.99 18.45 -21.41
CA GLN A 21 22.02 17.55 -20.78
C GLN A 21 21.50 18.18 -19.49
N GLN A 22 20.78 19.30 -19.63
CA GLN A 22 19.91 19.77 -18.56
C GLN A 22 18.76 18.77 -18.44
N ILE A 23 18.91 17.83 -17.50
CA ILE A 23 17.87 16.90 -17.08
C ILE A 23 16.68 17.77 -16.68
N ARG A 24 15.64 17.79 -17.51
CA ARG A 24 14.35 18.30 -17.10
C ARG A 24 13.76 17.20 -16.23
N GLU A 25 13.83 17.37 -14.92
CA GLU A 25 13.00 16.58 -14.03
C GLU A 25 11.55 16.90 -14.36
N THR A 26 10.89 15.94 -14.98
CA THR A 26 9.45 16.00 -15.23
C THR A 26 8.77 15.82 -13.87
N GLN A 27 8.51 16.92 -13.18
CA GLN A 27 7.76 16.91 -11.94
C GLN A 27 6.32 16.47 -12.26
N TYR A 28 6.02 15.20 -12.02
CA TYR A 28 4.67 14.65 -12.16
C TYR A 28 3.84 15.06 -10.94
N LEU A 29 3.17 16.21 -11.05
CA LEU A 29 2.16 16.62 -10.09
C LEU A 29 0.91 15.74 -10.30
N MET A 30 0.77 14.69 -9.49
CA MET A 30 -0.45 13.89 -9.43
C MET A 30 -1.51 14.63 -8.61
N GLU A 31 -2.46 15.27 -9.30
CA GLU A 31 -3.66 15.84 -8.68
C GLU A 31 -4.64 14.70 -8.36
N VAL A 32 -4.68 14.27 -7.10
CA VAL A 32 -5.56 13.19 -6.64
C VAL A 32 -6.96 13.73 -6.38
N THR A 33 -7.89 13.47 -7.30
CA THR A 33 -9.32 13.79 -7.12
C THR A 33 -10.00 12.72 -6.27
N VAL A 34 -10.33 13.06 -5.01
CA VAL A 34 -10.99 12.14 -4.07
C VAL A 34 -12.49 12.02 -4.39
N GLU A 35 -12.95 10.84 -4.82
CA GLU A 35 -14.38 10.53 -4.91
C GLU A 35 -14.88 9.82 -3.63
N VAL A 36 -15.47 10.59 -2.72
CA VAL A 36 -15.99 10.08 -1.43
C VAL A 36 -17.28 9.28 -1.62
N THR A 37 -17.15 7.98 -1.84
CA THR A 37 -18.30 7.05 -1.91
C THR A 37 -18.75 6.66 -0.50
N ARG A 38 -19.64 7.44 0.10
CA ARG A 38 -20.27 7.08 1.39
C ARG A 38 -21.25 5.91 1.21
N VAL A 39 -20.98 4.77 1.83
CA VAL A 39 -21.94 3.66 1.92
C VAL A 39 -22.92 3.95 3.05
N VAL A 40 -24.18 4.23 2.70
CA VAL A 40 -25.27 4.39 3.68
C VAL A 40 -25.88 3.01 3.93
N VAL A 41 -25.45 2.35 5.01
CA VAL A 41 -26.08 1.11 5.48
C VAL A 41 -27.46 1.44 6.05
N VAL A 42 -28.51 1.07 5.33
CA VAL A 42 -29.90 1.21 5.80
C VAL A 42 -30.23 0.01 6.68
N THR A 43 -30.06 0.17 8.00
CA THR A 43 -30.56 -0.79 8.99
C THR A 43 -32.09 -0.73 9.05
N ALA A 44 -32.74 -1.71 8.44
CA ALA A 44 -34.20 -1.84 8.50
C ALA A 44 -34.62 -2.44 9.87
N THR A 45 -35.15 -1.59 10.76
CA THR A 45 -35.87 -2.05 11.95
C THR A 45 -37.16 -2.76 11.52
N PRO A 46 -37.43 -4.00 11.98
CA PRO A 46 -38.70 -4.67 11.71
C PRO A 46 -39.75 -4.16 12.70
N ASP A 47 -40.80 -3.52 12.19
CA ASP A 47 -42.08 -3.44 12.91
C ASP A 47 -43.24 -3.58 11.93
N ALA A 48 -44.34 -4.18 12.38
CA ALA A 48 -45.39 -4.70 11.52
C ALA A 48 -46.70 -3.92 11.68
N GLU A 49 -47.32 -3.49 10.58
CA GLU A 49 -48.77 -3.33 10.53
C GLU A 49 -49.33 -3.39 9.09
N GLN A 50 -50.56 -3.90 8.94
CA GLN A 50 -51.20 -4.16 7.65
C GLN A 50 -51.94 -2.92 7.13
N THR A 51 -52.09 -2.80 5.80
CA THR A 51 -53.37 -2.41 5.16
C THR A 51 -53.43 -2.90 3.71
N THR A 52 -54.55 -3.53 3.33
CA THR A 52 -54.86 -4.04 1.99
C THR A 52 -55.61 -3.04 1.11
N VAL A 53 -55.30 -2.95 -0.19
CA VAL A 53 -56.23 -2.44 -1.24
C VAL A 53 -56.01 -3.21 -2.56
N ALA A 54 -57.08 -3.47 -3.30
CA ALA A 54 -57.10 -4.06 -4.65
C ALA A 54 -57.84 -3.11 -5.63
N GLU A 55 -57.92 -3.29 -6.95
CA GLU A 55 -57.72 -4.47 -7.82
C GLU A 55 -57.43 -3.99 -9.25
N VAL A 56 -56.60 -4.70 -10.06
CA VAL A 56 -56.86 -4.90 -11.50
C VAL A 56 -56.05 -6.04 -12.11
N GLN A 57 -56.76 -7.01 -12.67
CA GLN A 57 -56.25 -8.09 -13.52
C GLN A 57 -56.47 -7.73 -15.00
N PRO A 58 -55.54 -8.06 -15.91
CA PRO A 58 -55.89 -8.34 -17.30
C PRO A 58 -55.68 -9.83 -17.62
N THR A 59 -56.71 -10.44 -18.17
CA THR A 59 -56.70 -11.82 -18.70
C THR A 59 -55.66 -11.98 -19.81
N ALA A 60 -54.81 -13.01 -19.69
CA ALA A 60 -54.03 -13.55 -20.79
C ALA A 60 -54.35 -15.05 -20.96
N THR A 61 -54.59 -15.44 -22.21
CA THR A 61 -54.91 -16.81 -22.66
C THR A 61 -53.75 -17.78 -22.37
N PRO A 62 -53.98 -19.05 -22.02
CA PRO A 62 -52.90 -20.04 -21.92
C PRO A 62 -52.26 -20.28 -23.29
N THR A 63 -50.95 -20.09 -23.35
CA THR A 63 -50.08 -20.61 -24.41
C THR A 63 -49.36 -21.82 -23.84
N ASP A 64 -49.46 -22.97 -24.49
CA ASP A 64 -48.75 -24.19 -24.07
C ASP A 64 -47.22 -23.97 -24.15
N GLU A 65 -46.56 -23.88 -23.00
CA GLU A 65 -45.10 -23.82 -22.90
C GLU A 65 -44.54 -25.24 -22.70
N PRO A 66 -43.50 -25.65 -23.43
CA PRO A 66 -43.03 -27.03 -23.42
C PRO A 66 -42.44 -27.41 -22.06
N THR A 67 -42.78 -28.61 -21.57
CA THR A 67 -42.22 -29.19 -20.34
C THR A 67 -40.69 -29.23 -20.39
N ALA A 68 -40.04 -28.25 -19.75
CA ALA A 68 -38.63 -28.34 -19.44
C ALA A 68 -38.42 -29.45 -18.40
N THR A 69 -37.66 -30.48 -18.77
CA THR A 69 -37.18 -31.48 -17.83
C THR A 69 -36.36 -30.77 -16.75
N MET A 70 -36.86 -30.73 -15.52
CA MET A 70 -36.07 -30.23 -14.39
C MET A 70 -34.94 -31.22 -14.12
N THR A 71 -33.73 -30.87 -14.57
CA THR A 71 -32.51 -31.43 -13.99
C THR A 71 -32.57 -31.16 -12.49
N PRO A 72 -32.34 -32.16 -11.61
CA PRO A 72 -32.25 -31.87 -10.18
C PRO A 72 -31.11 -30.87 -9.95
N THR A 73 -31.41 -29.80 -9.20
CA THR A 73 -30.37 -28.94 -8.62
C THR A 73 -29.36 -29.83 -7.92
N PRO A 74 -28.04 -29.68 -8.15
CA PRO A 74 -27.06 -30.40 -7.35
C PRO A 74 -27.30 -30.07 -5.88
N GLU A 75 -27.37 -31.11 -5.05
CA GLU A 75 -27.30 -30.95 -3.59
C GLU A 75 -26.00 -30.22 -3.28
N PRO A 76 -26.00 -29.19 -2.40
CA PRO A 76 -24.77 -28.49 -2.07
C PRO A 76 -23.78 -29.53 -1.54
N GLU A 77 -22.58 -29.55 -2.13
CA GLU A 77 -21.46 -30.25 -1.50
C GLU A 77 -21.28 -29.63 -0.09
N PRO A 78 -20.96 -30.42 0.94
CA PRO A 78 -20.67 -29.87 2.24
C PRO A 78 -19.47 -28.92 2.07
N ASP A 79 -19.64 -27.65 2.46
CA ASP A 79 -18.58 -26.64 2.41
C ASP A 79 -17.31 -27.22 3.05
N ASP A 80 -16.18 -27.19 2.33
CA ASP A 80 -14.92 -27.68 2.89
C ASP A 80 -14.54 -26.75 4.04
N PRO A 81 -14.16 -27.23 5.23
CA PRO A 81 -13.64 -26.35 6.28
C PRO A 81 -12.43 -25.50 5.84
N GLU A 82 -11.75 -25.84 4.75
CA GLU A 82 -10.75 -24.95 4.12
C GLU A 82 -11.35 -23.74 3.38
N ASP A 83 -12.58 -23.82 2.84
CA ASP A 83 -13.31 -22.70 2.19
C ASP A 83 -13.78 -21.63 3.20
N ALA A 84 -13.71 -21.90 4.51
CA ALA A 84 -14.11 -20.98 5.55
C ALA A 84 -13.11 -19.82 5.80
N ILE A 85 -11.86 -19.94 5.33
CA ILE A 85 -10.87 -18.86 5.41
C ILE A 85 -11.13 -17.85 4.27
N PRO A 86 -11.30 -16.54 4.55
CA PRO A 86 -11.58 -15.57 3.50
C PRO A 86 -10.43 -15.41 2.50
N ASP A 87 -10.78 -15.26 1.21
CA ASP A 87 -9.84 -14.94 0.13
C ASP A 87 -9.01 -13.67 0.44
N PRO A 88 -7.73 -13.61 0.02
CA PRO A 88 -6.92 -12.40 0.18
C PRO A 88 -7.51 -11.18 -0.53
N VAL A 89 -7.50 -10.03 0.13
CA VAL A 89 -7.95 -8.76 -0.47
C VAL A 89 -6.77 -8.06 -1.12
N THR A 90 -6.82 -7.88 -2.44
CA THR A 90 -5.82 -7.12 -3.22
C THR A 90 -6.39 -5.79 -3.73
N GLU A 91 -5.71 -4.68 -3.46
CA GLU A 91 -6.06 -3.34 -3.95
C GLU A 91 -4.80 -2.62 -4.47
N SER A 92 -4.96 -1.79 -5.51
CA SER A 92 -3.88 -0.94 -6.00
C SER A 92 -3.93 0.42 -5.28
N ILE A 93 -2.87 0.74 -4.54
CA ILE A 93 -2.85 1.85 -3.58
C ILE A 93 -1.68 2.81 -3.86
N ILE A 94 -1.82 4.07 -3.43
CA ILE A 94 -0.70 5.01 -3.36
C ILE A 94 0.04 4.80 -2.03
N VAL A 95 1.36 4.65 -2.14
CA VAL A 95 2.29 4.64 -1.01
C VAL A 95 3.39 5.67 -1.21
N ALA A 96 4.04 6.10 -0.13
CA ALA A 96 5.32 6.79 -0.19
C ALA A 96 6.39 6.01 0.59
N GLU A 97 7.64 5.99 0.11
CA GLU A 97 8.79 5.32 0.76
C GLU A 97 9.91 6.33 1.03
N GLN A 98 10.51 6.29 2.22
CA GLN A 98 11.79 6.93 2.52
C GLN A 98 12.71 5.94 3.24
N ILE A 99 13.99 5.88 2.84
CA ILE A 99 14.98 4.97 3.42
C ILE A 99 15.83 5.70 4.48
N PHE A 100 16.16 5.01 5.57
CA PHE A 100 16.93 5.51 6.70
C PHE A 100 18.15 4.64 6.98
N GLU A 101 19.04 5.08 7.88
CA GLU A 101 20.27 4.35 8.27
C GLU A 101 19.99 2.94 8.83
N GLY A 102 18.91 2.78 9.58
CA GLY A 102 18.49 1.53 10.25
C GLY A 102 17.06 1.09 9.91
N GLY A 103 16.58 1.43 8.71
CA GLY A 103 15.25 0.97 8.28
C GLY A 103 14.61 1.81 7.18
N ARG A 104 13.28 1.85 7.20
CA ARG A 104 12.44 2.57 6.22
C ARG A 104 11.10 2.98 6.81
N MET A 105 10.53 4.05 6.26
CA MET A 105 9.14 4.40 6.48
C MET A 105 8.33 4.21 5.20
N TYR A 106 7.09 3.74 5.36
CA TYR A 106 6.05 3.75 4.33
C TYR A 106 4.86 4.57 4.79
N TYR A 107 4.32 5.45 3.96
CA TYR A 107 3.00 6.03 4.16
C TYR A 107 2.00 5.29 3.28
N LEU A 108 0.88 4.83 3.84
CA LEU A 108 -0.20 4.15 3.13
C LEU A 108 -1.43 5.06 3.03
N GLN A 109 -1.69 5.61 1.83
CA GLN A 109 -2.77 6.58 1.63
C GLN A 109 -4.17 6.10 2.05
N PRO A 110 -4.61 4.85 1.80
CA PRO A 110 -5.98 4.43 2.11
C PRO A 110 -6.34 4.47 3.60
N VAL A 111 -5.33 4.29 4.47
CA VAL A 111 -5.49 4.24 5.93
C VAL A 111 -4.91 5.46 6.65
N GLY A 112 -4.11 6.30 5.96
CA GLY A 112 -3.50 7.49 6.57
C GLY A 112 -2.38 7.17 7.56
N GLN A 113 -1.70 6.04 7.41
CA GLN A 113 -0.73 5.53 8.38
C GLN A 113 0.70 5.56 7.87
N ILE A 114 1.64 5.83 8.78
CA ILE A 114 3.07 5.66 8.60
C ILE A 114 3.50 4.33 9.24
N TRP A 115 3.93 3.39 8.42
CA TRP A 115 4.51 2.12 8.84
C TRP A 115 6.03 2.29 8.95
N VAL A 116 6.57 2.06 10.14
CA VAL A 116 7.99 2.14 10.47
C VAL A 116 8.55 0.72 10.53
N LEU A 117 9.51 0.43 9.67
CA LEU A 117 10.21 -0.85 9.61
C LEU A 117 11.65 -0.60 10.03
N ILE A 118 12.08 -1.29 11.08
CA ILE A 118 13.43 -1.22 11.64
C ILE A 118 14.18 -2.46 11.17
N ASP A 119 15.41 -2.28 10.69
CA ASP A 119 16.28 -3.37 10.26
C ASP A 119 16.89 -4.10 11.48
N ASP A 120 16.82 -5.43 11.51
CA ASP A 120 17.48 -6.26 12.54
C ASP A 120 18.99 -6.44 12.27
N ASP A 121 19.42 -6.30 11.00
CA ASP A 121 20.80 -6.48 10.56
C ASP A 121 21.18 -5.62 9.33
N GLU A 122 22.49 -5.54 9.04
CA GLU A 122 23.07 -4.74 7.93
C GLU A 122 22.60 -5.13 6.52
N SER A 123 21.85 -6.23 6.34
CA SER A 123 21.28 -6.58 5.03
C SER A 123 20.11 -5.69 4.64
N ALA A 124 19.44 -5.05 5.61
CA ALA A 124 18.21 -4.27 5.42
C ALA A 124 17.10 -5.04 4.67
N ARG A 125 16.92 -6.32 5.06
CA ARG A 125 15.94 -7.25 4.47
C ARG A 125 14.96 -7.86 5.47
N ASN A 126 15.16 -7.65 6.76
CA ASN A 126 14.31 -8.21 7.81
C ASN A 126 14.41 -7.37 9.08
N GLY A 127 13.39 -7.46 9.91
CA GLY A 127 13.40 -6.97 11.28
C GLY A 127 12.00 -6.78 11.83
N VAL A 128 11.82 -5.78 12.69
CA VAL A 128 10.54 -5.49 13.35
C VAL A 128 9.83 -4.27 12.76
N TRP A 129 8.50 -4.27 12.79
CA TRP A 129 7.67 -3.17 12.30
C TRP A 129 6.63 -2.70 13.31
N ALA A 130 6.19 -1.45 13.15
CA ALA A 130 5.07 -0.86 13.85
C ALA A 130 4.40 0.20 12.95
N PHE A 131 3.14 0.55 13.22
CA PHE A 131 2.44 1.62 12.52
C PHE A 131 2.07 2.77 13.45
N TYR A 132 1.94 3.96 12.86
CA TYR A 132 1.55 5.20 13.50
C TYR A 132 0.56 5.93 12.59
N GLU A 133 -0.38 6.69 13.15
CA GLU A 133 -1.22 7.60 12.35
C GLU A 133 -0.37 8.77 11.84
N ASP A 134 -0.58 9.21 10.59
CA ASP A 134 0.01 10.46 10.12
C ASP A 134 -0.79 11.66 10.68
N THR A 135 -0.16 12.43 11.57
CA THR A 135 -0.74 13.63 12.17
C THR A 135 -0.28 14.92 11.52
N TRP A 136 0.46 14.85 10.40
CA TRP A 136 0.91 16.03 9.67
C TRP A 136 -0.18 16.53 8.72
N GLU A 137 -0.46 17.83 8.76
CA GLU A 137 -1.43 18.48 7.89
C GLU A 137 -0.79 19.59 7.05
N ASP A 138 -1.35 19.87 5.87
CA ASP A 138 -0.92 20.96 4.99
C ASP A 138 -0.85 22.30 5.73
N GLY A 139 0.33 22.91 5.73
CA GLY A 139 0.62 24.17 6.43
C GLY A 139 1.28 24.00 7.80
N MET A 140 1.40 22.77 8.32
CA MET A 140 2.37 22.47 9.37
C MET A 140 3.82 22.60 8.85
N PRO A 141 4.82 22.86 9.72
CA PRO A 141 6.23 22.86 9.30
C PRO A 141 6.63 21.52 8.68
N GLU A 142 7.13 21.55 7.45
CA GLU A 142 7.65 20.34 6.78
C GLU A 142 8.90 19.81 7.52
N SER A 143 9.79 20.71 7.92
CA SER A 143 11.07 20.45 8.57
C SER A 143 11.29 21.33 9.81
N ASP A 144 12.30 20.98 10.63
CA ASP A 144 12.81 21.86 11.69
C ASP A 144 14.18 22.43 11.28
N PRO A 145 14.30 23.73 11.00
CA PRO A 145 15.56 24.36 10.59
C PRO A 145 16.63 24.41 11.70
N GLY A 146 16.30 24.03 12.93
CA GLY A 146 17.28 23.81 14.01
C GLY A 146 17.97 22.45 13.98
N ILE A 147 17.54 21.54 13.10
CA ILE A 147 18.06 20.17 12.97
C ILE A 147 18.65 20.01 11.56
N GLU A 148 19.92 20.40 11.40
CA GLU A 148 20.66 20.23 10.15
C GLU A 148 21.20 18.79 10.01
N PRO A 149 20.99 18.11 8.86
CA PRO A 149 21.52 16.77 8.64
C PRO A 149 23.04 16.79 8.39
N PRO A 150 23.79 15.73 8.75
CA PRO A 150 25.19 15.59 8.38
C PRO A 150 25.39 15.44 6.86
N GLU A 151 26.62 15.60 6.38
CA GLU A 151 26.95 15.43 4.96
C GLU A 151 26.58 14.03 4.46
N GLY A 152 25.80 13.96 3.38
CA GLY A 152 25.31 12.71 2.79
C GLY A 152 23.93 12.25 3.26
N PHE A 153 23.32 12.95 4.22
CA PHE A 153 22.01 12.60 4.79
C PHE A 153 20.95 13.67 4.55
N ALA A 154 19.68 13.29 4.74
CA ALA A 154 18.53 14.17 4.70
C ALA A 154 17.83 14.22 6.06
N GLN A 155 17.23 15.37 6.37
CA GLN A 155 16.22 15.46 7.40
C GLN A 155 14.88 15.01 6.78
N PRO A 156 14.17 14.04 7.36
CA PRO A 156 12.84 13.65 6.88
C PRO A 156 11.86 14.82 7.02
N ILE A 157 10.90 14.90 6.09
CA ILE A 157 9.94 16.00 5.98
C ILE A 157 8.49 15.52 6.14
N ARG A 158 7.56 16.46 6.36
CA ARG A 158 6.10 16.20 6.47
C ARG A 158 5.78 15.11 7.51
N GLY A 159 4.90 14.15 7.22
CA GLY A 159 4.50 13.08 8.13
C GLY A 159 5.67 12.29 8.69
N PHE A 160 6.55 11.77 7.81
CA PHE A 160 7.78 11.10 8.21
C PHE A 160 8.66 12.00 9.07
N GLY A 161 8.80 13.27 8.70
CA GLY A 161 9.57 14.27 9.43
C GLY A 161 9.02 14.59 10.81
N GLN A 162 7.70 14.70 10.96
CA GLN A 162 7.03 14.94 12.23
C GLN A 162 7.19 13.73 13.14
N LEU A 163 6.83 12.53 12.67
CA LEU A 163 6.98 11.29 13.43
C LEU A 163 8.44 11.09 13.90
N TRP A 164 9.40 11.31 13.01
CA TRP A 164 10.84 11.18 13.32
C TRP A 164 11.35 12.25 14.30
N ARG A 165 10.80 13.47 14.31
CA ARG A 165 11.19 14.50 15.28
C ARG A 165 10.56 14.28 16.65
N ASP A 166 9.30 13.86 16.68
CA ASP A 166 8.47 13.83 17.88
C ASP A 166 8.51 12.48 18.62
N ASN A 167 8.89 11.40 17.94
CA ASN A 167 9.06 10.06 18.53
C ASN A 167 10.55 9.69 18.66
N GLU A 168 11.09 9.83 19.87
CA GLU A 168 12.49 9.55 20.17
C GLU A 168 12.90 8.10 19.87
N PHE A 169 12.01 7.12 20.08
CA PHE A 169 12.29 5.71 19.77
C PHE A 169 12.51 5.55 18.26
N VAL A 170 11.53 5.97 17.44
CA VAL A 170 11.61 5.92 15.97
C VAL A 170 12.87 6.62 15.45
N ARG A 171 13.17 7.81 15.98
CA ARG A 171 14.39 8.56 15.63
C ARG A 171 15.67 7.78 15.93
N SER A 172 15.75 7.19 17.11
CA SER A 172 16.94 6.47 17.59
C SER A 172 17.16 5.13 16.90
N SER A 173 16.08 4.46 16.48
CA SER A 173 16.12 3.19 15.76
C SER A 173 16.46 3.36 14.28
N LEU A 174 15.89 4.37 13.61
CA LEU A 174 16.09 4.59 12.18
C LEU A 174 17.36 5.38 11.83
N GLY A 175 17.83 6.27 12.71
CA GLY A 175 18.88 7.23 12.33
C GLY A 175 18.38 8.26 11.30
N TRP A 176 19.27 8.84 10.50
CA TRP A 176 18.91 9.82 9.48
C TRP A 176 18.32 9.19 8.22
N ALA A 177 17.60 9.99 7.42
CA ALA A 177 17.17 9.56 6.09
C ALA A 177 18.37 9.56 5.13
N LEU A 178 18.47 8.52 4.30
CA LEU A 178 19.49 8.35 3.27
C LEU A 178 19.10 9.04 1.94
N ASP A 179 17.80 9.31 1.76
CA ASP A 179 17.24 9.94 0.58
C ASP A 179 15.95 10.71 0.88
N ASN A 180 15.32 11.23 -0.18
CA ASN A 180 14.02 11.87 -0.11
C ASN A 180 12.88 10.84 -0.03
N GLU A 181 11.70 11.29 0.37
CA GLU A 181 10.44 10.56 0.19
C GLU A 181 10.10 10.40 -1.32
N TYR A 182 9.64 9.21 -1.71
CA TYR A 182 9.18 8.89 -3.06
C TYR A 182 7.78 8.26 -3.04
N GLY A 183 6.79 8.94 -3.63
CA GLY A 183 5.45 8.41 -3.86
C GLY A 183 5.34 7.52 -5.11
N PHE A 184 4.64 6.39 -5.01
CA PHE A 184 4.38 5.46 -6.12
C PHE A 184 3.10 4.63 -5.90
N TRP A 185 2.66 3.93 -6.95
CA TRP A 185 1.56 2.97 -6.87
C TRP A 185 2.09 1.55 -6.64
N THR A 186 1.41 0.78 -5.80
CA THR A 186 1.72 -0.63 -5.56
C THR A 186 0.45 -1.44 -5.38
N ASP A 187 0.47 -2.70 -5.77
CA ASP A 187 -0.58 -3.64 -5.44
C ASP A 187 -0.32 -4.16 -4.02
N TYR A 188 -1.21 -3.81 -3.10
CA TYR A 188 -1.21 -4.23 -1.71
C TYR A 188 -2.18 -5.39 -1.56
N THR A 189 -1.76 -6.44 -0.85
CA THR A 189 -2.60 -7.61 -0.54
C THR A 189 -2.57 -7.90 0.95
N TYR A 190 -3.75 -8.02 1.55
CA TYR A 190 -3.92 -8.57 2.90
C TYR A 190 -4.33 -10.03 2.82
N PHE A 191 -3.59 -10.89 3.52
CA PHE A 191 -3.96 -12.29 3.72
C PHE A 191 -4.48 -12.44 5.15
N PHE A 192 -5.72 -12.90 5.28
CA PHE A 192 -6.31 -13.18 6.58
C PHE A 192 -5.56 -14.31 7.30
N GLY A 193 -5.26 -14.10 8.57
CA GLY A 193 -4.87 -15.16 9.49
C GLY A 193 -6.00 -15.44 10.47
N GLY A 194 -5.93 -16.57 11.17
CA GLY A 194 -6.99 -17.01 12.08
C GLY A 194 -7.02 -18.52 12.23
N GLU A 195 -8.10 -19.02 12.82
CA GLU A 195 -8.37 -20.45 12.98
C GLU A 195 -9.84 -20.75 12.67
N ILE A 196 -10.13 -21.99 12.26
CA ILE A 196 -11.50 -22.50 12.19
C ILE A 196 -11.81 -23.16 13.54
N ASP A 197 -12.94 -22.79 14.12
CA ASP A 197 -13.35 -23.30 15.43
C ASP A 197 -14.01 -24.69 15.35
N ALA A 198 -14.52 -25.17 16.49
CA ALA A 198 -15.12 -26.50 16.58
C ALA A 198 -16.50 -26.62 15.90
N ASP A 199 -17.15 -25.49 15.61
CA ASP A 199 -18.46 -25.40 14.94
C ASP A 199 -18.30 -25.09 13.44
N GLY A 200 -17.07 -24.80 12.97
CA GLY A 200 -16.73 -24.53 11.58
C GLY A 200 -16.68 -23.03 11.23
N GLU A 201 -16.77 -22.14 12.23
CA GLU A 201 -16.71 -20.69 12.01
C GLU A 201 -15.25 -20.21 11.98
N PHE A 202 -14.94 -19.29 11.05
CA PHE A 202 -13.62 -18.64 10.99
C PHE A 202 -13.50 -17.55 12.05
N ILE A 203 -12.56 -17.73 12.96
CA ILE A 203 -12.15 -16.73 13.95
C ILE A 203 -10.94 -15.98 13.40
N GLN A 204 -11.15 -14.72 12.99
CA GLN A 204 -10.06 -13.87 12.51
C GLN A 204 -9.00 -13.66 13.59
N GLY A 205 -7.76 -13.96 13.22
CA GLY A 205 -6.54 -13.66 13.97
C GLY A 205 -5.62 -12.71 13.21
N PRO A 206 -4.36 -12.57 13.64
CA PRO A 206 -3.38 -11.72 12.96
C PRO A 206 -3.03 -12.31 11.59
N GLY A 207 -3.18 -11.50 10.54
CA GLY A 207 -2.83 -11.81 9.17
C GLY A 207 -1.44 -11.34 8.76
N ARG A 208 -1.27 -11.10 7.46
CA ARG A 208 -0.06 -10.52 6.88
C ARG A 208 -0.36 -9.59 5.72
N HIS A 209 0.49 -8.58 5.58
CA HIS A 209 0.44 -7.57 4.54
C HIS A 209 1.56 -7.82 3.52
N VAL A 210 1.24 -7.76 2.23
CA VAL A 210 2.22 -7.88 1.15
C VAL A 210 2.05 -6.73 0.17
N PHE A 211 3.14 -6.05 -0.17
CA PHE A 211 3.18 -5.07 -1.27
C PHE A 211 4.57 -5.06 -1.90
N SER A 212 4.83 -4.16 -2.86
CA SER A 212 6.18 -3.99 -3.43
C SER A 212 6.85 -2.71 -2.95
N THR A 213 8.13 -2.81 -2.60
CA THR A 213 9.00 -1.65 -2.39
C THR A 213 9.16 -0.84 -3.69
N ARG A 214 9.64 0.41 -3.62
CA ARG A 214 9.91 1.25 -4.81
C ARG A 214 10.88 0.60 -5.83
N ALA A 215 11.66 -0.38 -5.38
CA ALA A 215 12.61 -1.15 -6.19
C ALA A 215 11.97 -2.40 -6.85
N GLY A 216 10.65 -2.61 -6.71
CA GLY A 216 9.94 -3.77 -7.26
C GLY A 216 10.21 -5.08 -6.51
N ARG A 217 10.78 -5.03 -5.30
CA ARG A 217 10.96 -6.21 -4.43
C ARG A 217 9.73 -6.40 -3.56
N PRO A 218 9.19 -7.62 -3.40
CA PRO A 218 8.10 -7.87 -2.47
C PRO A 218 8.55 -7.60 -1.03
N ILE A 219 7.67 -7.01 -0.25
CA ILE A 219 7.81 -6.87 1.19
C ILE A 219 6.61 -7.52 1.88
N GLU A 220 6.88 -8.30 2.91
CA GLU A 220 5.89 -9.01 3.71
C GLU A 220 6.00 -8.55 5.17
N LEU A 221 4.87 -8.24 5.80
CA LEU A 221 4.78 -7.81 7.19
C LEU A 221 3.77 -8.71 7.91
N ILE A 222 4.19 -9.29 9.03
CA ILE A 222 3.43 -10.28 9.81
C ILE A 222 2.84 -9.60 11.05
N GLU A 223 1.52 -9.69 11.24
CA GLU A 223 0.84 -9.07 12.40
C GLU A 223 1.07 -9.86 13.70
N SER A 224 1.31 -11.17 13.64
CA SER A 224 1.34 -12.07 14.82
C SER A 224 2.60 -11.92 15.68
N ASP A 225 3.73 -11.57 15.09
CA ASP A 225 5.02 -11.37 15.77
C ASP A 225 5.65 -9.99 15.54
N GLY A 226 5.03 -9.16 14.69
CA GLY A 226 5.53 -7.82 14.37
C GLY A 226 6.80 -7.84 13.52
N THR A 227 7.07 -8.92 12.78
CA THR A 227 8.24 -9.03 11.88
C THR A 227 7.92 -8.63 10.44
N TRP A 228 8.96 -8.25 9.69
CA TRP A 228 8.86 -8.02 8.24
C TRP A 228 10.04 -8.64 7.50
N THR A 229 9.85 -8.95 6.21
CA THR A 229 10.93 -9.42 5.32
C THR A 229 10.82 -8.83 3.90
N ILE A 230 11.96 -8.70 3.20
CA ILE A 230 12.06 -8.37 1.78
C ILE A 230 12.70 -9.53 1.01
N SER A 231 11.92 -10.14 0.12
CA SER A 231 12.35 -11.20 -0.79
C SER A 231 12.98 -10.64 -2.08
N GLU A 232 13.59 -11.52 -2.88
CA GLU A 232 13.91 -11.17 -4.27
C GLU A 232 12.61 -11.12 -5.10
N PRO A 233 12.55 -10.32 -6.19
CA PRO A 233 11.46 -10.46 -7.15
C PRO A 233 11.46 -11.88 -7.73
N ASP A 234 10.28 -12.46 -7.88
CA ASP A 234 10.13 -13.71 -8.60
C ASP A 234 10.50 -13.47 -10.08
N ASN A 235 11.57 -14.13 -10.53
CA ASN A 235 12.08 -14.00 -11.90
C ASN A 235 11.50 -15.07 -12.85
N GLY A 236 10.67 -16.00 -12.34
CA GLY A 236 9.96 -16.99 -13.15
C GLY A 236 10.86 -17.93 -13.96
N GLU A 237 11.55 -18.86 -13.29
CA GLU A 237 12.27 -19.99 -13.93
C GLU A 237 11.36 -21.19 -14.25
#